data_AF-A0A356F4S6-F1
#
_entry.id   AF-A0A356F4S6-F1
#
_cell.length_a   1.000
_cell.length_b   1.000
_cell.length_c   1.000
_cell.angle_alpha   90.00
_cell.angle_beta   90.00
_cell.angle_gamma   90.00
#
_symmetry.space_group_name_H-M   'P 1'
#
loop_
_entity.id
_entity.type
_entity.pdbx_description
1 polymer ?
#
loop_
_entity_poly.entity_id
_entity_poly.type
_entity_poly.pdbx_seq_one_letter_code
_entity_poly.pdbx_strand_id
1 'polypeptide(L)' 'MVISVTDTGCGIPPENINRIFEPFFSTKKNVVGSGTGLGLAMVYG' A
#
# COMPACT_ATOMS: atom_id res chain seq x y z
N MET A 1 -6.08 -1.90 23.17
CA MET A 1 -6.00 -0.54 22.57
C MET A 1 -5.77 -0.71 21.08
N VAL A 2 -6.52 -0.01 20.25
CA VAL A 2 -6.41 -0.07 18.78
C VAL A 2 -6.10 1.33 18.27
N ILE A 3 -5.21 1.43 17.28
CA ILE A 3 -4.96 2.66 16.54
C ILE A 3 -5.50 2.45 15.12
N SER A 4 -6.36 3.36 14.67
CA SER A 4 -6.96 3.34 13.34
C SER A 4 -6.59 4.62 12.60
N VAL A 5 -6.30 4.50 11.31
CA VAL A 5 -5.94 5.61 10.42
C VAL A 5 -6.93 5.63 9.26
N THR A 6 -7.36 6.83 8.86
CA THR A 6 -8.29 7.05 7.74
C THR A 6 -7.79 8.21 6.90
N ASP A 7 -7.86 8.08 5.59
CA ASP A 7 -7.58 9.13 4.62
C ASP A 7 -8.85 9.51 3.84
N THR A 8 -8.79 10.64 3.11
CA THR A 8 -9.88 11.13 2.26
C THR A 8 -9.61 10.91 0.77
N GLY A 9 -8.73 9.98 0.43
CA GLY A 9 -8.37 9.64 -0.94
C GLY A 9 -9.44 8.80 -1.65
N CYS A 10 -9.12 8.36 -2.87
CA CYS A 10 -10.03 7.53 -3.68
C CYS A 10 -10.13 6.06 -3.23
N GLY A 11 -9.43 5.68 -2.16
CA GLY A 11 -9.36 4.29 -1.70
C GLY A 11 -8.51 3.40 -2.61
N ILE A 12 -8.67 2.08 -2.43
CA ILE A 12 -7.89 1.06 -3.13
C ILE A 12 -8.85 0.21 -3.98
N PRO A 13 -8.59 0.04 -5.29
CA PRO A 13 -9.41 -0.83 -6.13
C PRO A 13 -9.46 -2.27 -5.59
N PRO A 14 -10.62 -2.95 -5.63
CA PRO A 14 -10.80 -4.30 -5.05
C PRO A 14 -9.75 -5.32 -5.52
N GLU A 15 -9.36 -5.28 -6.79
CA GLU A 15 -8.36 -6.16 -7.40
C GLU A 15 -6.95 -6.03 -6.79
N ASN A 16 -6.67 -4.93 -6.08
CA ASN A 16 -5.37 -4.67 -5.46
C ASN A 16 -5.36 -4.97 -3.96
N ILE A 17 -6.52 -5.13 -3.28
CA ILE A 17 -6.62 -5.28 -1.83
C ILE A 17 -5.78 -6.45 -1.29
N ASN A 18 -5.72 -7.57 -2.00
CA ASN A 18 -4.93 -8.72 -1.57
C ASN A 18 -3.43 -8.56 -1.89
N ARG A 19 -3.10 -7.65 -2.81
CA ARG A 19 -1.74 -7.48 -3.36
C ARG A 19 -0.96 -6.37 -2.70
N ILE A 20 -1.62 -5.41 -2.04
CA ILE A 20 -0.95 -4.27 -1.38
C ILE A 20 0.05 -4.68 -0.29
N PHE A 21 -0.08 -5.90 0.23
CA PHE A 21 0.85 -6.49 1.21
C PHE A 21 1.97 -7.31 0.57
N GLU A 22 1.95 -7.53 -0.75
CA GLU A 22 3.03 -8.22 -1.45
C GLU A 22 4.28 -7.34 -1.49
N PRO A 23 5.47 -7.88 -1.18
CA PRO A 23 6.72 -7.15 -1.33
C PRO A 23 6.90 -6.58 -2.74
N PHE A 24 7.29 -5.31 -2.83
CA PHE A 24 7.51 -4.58 -4.08
C PHE A 24 6.27 -4.34 -4.95
N PHE A 25 5.07 -4.57 -4.43
CA PHE A 25 3.84 -4.14 -5.09
C PHE A 25 3.65 -2.63 -4.99
N SER A 26 3.32 -1.98 -6.11
CA SER A 26 3.00 -0.55 -6.15
C SER A 26 2.25 -0.22 -7.43
N THR A 27 1.20 0.60 -7.33
CA THR A 27 0.48 1.18 -8.48
C THR A 27 1.19 2.41 -9.06
N LYS A 28 2.27 2.87 -8.41
CA LYS A 28 3.02 4.07 -8.76
C LYS A 28 4.42 3.78 -9.31
N LYS A 29 4.74 2.53 -9.72
CA LYS A 29 6.10 2.13 -10.17
C LYS A 29 6.73 3.03 -11.23
N ASN A 30 5.92 3.69 -12.05
CA ASN A 30 6.38 4.57 -13.12
C ASN A 30 6.57 6.04 -12.67
N VAL A 31 6.32 6.37 -11.40
CA VAL A 31 6.45 7.72 -10.85
C VAL A 31 7.81 7.83 -10.16
N VAL A 32 8.64 8.76 -10.62
CA VAL A 32 9.95 9.02 -9.99
C VAL A 32 9.75 9.37 -8.51
N GLY A 33 10.43 8.63 -7.63
CA GLY A 33 10.32 8.81 -6.18
C GLY A 33 9.15 8.08 -5.51
N SER A 34 8.44 7.17 -6.18
CA SER A 34 7.25 6.48 -5.65
C SER A 34 7.46 5.50 -4.49
N GLY A 35 8.67 5.42 -3.93
CA GLY A 35 9.04 4.41 -2.93
C GLY A 35 9.15 2.99 -3.51
N THR A 36 9.65 2.06 -2.69
CA THR A 36 10.00 0.68 -3.11
C THR A 36 8.82 -0.28 -3.10
N GLY A 37 7.68 0.09 -2.51
CA GLY A 37 6.55 -0.82 -2.29
C GLY A 37 6.79 -1.84 -1.17
N LEU A 38 7.68 -1.55 -0.22
CA LEU A 38 7.95 -2.43 0.94
C LEU A 38 7.23 -2.04 2.23
N GLY A 39 6.71 -0.82 2.33
CA GLY A 39 6.19 -0.28 3.59
C GLY A 39 5.07 -1.13 4.20
N LEU A 40 4.06 -1.47 3.40
CA LEU A 40 2.91 -2.24 3.89
C LEU A 40 3.26 -3.73 4.13
N ALA A 41 4.15 -4.30 3.31
CA ALA A 41 4.63 -5.67 3.46
C ALA A 41 5.42 -5.87 4.77
N MET A 42 6.14 -4.85 5.25
CA MET A 42 6.88 -4.91 6.51
C MET A 42 6.00 -4.87 7.76
N VAL A 43 4.85 -4.17 7.70
CA VAL A 43 3.95 -4.02 8.86
C VAL A 43 3.03 -5.23 9.04
N TYR A 44 2.75 -5.95 7.97
CA TYR A 44 1.90 -7.14 7.99
C TYR A 44 2.68 -8.44 8.30
N GLY A 45 4.01 -8.40 8.25
CA GLY A 45 4.89 -9.54 8.53
C GLY A 45 5.09 -9.85 10.01
#